data_AF-A0A3A1XDQ1-F1
#
_entry.id   AF-A0A3A1XDQ1-F1
#
_cell.length_a   1.000
_cell.length_b   1.000
_cell.length_c   1.000
_cell.angle_alpha   90.00
_cell.angle_beta   90.00
_cell.angle_gamma   90.00
#
_symmetry.space_group_name_H-M   'P 1'
#
loop_
_entity.id
_entity.type
_entity.pdbx_description
1 polymer ?
#
loop_
_entity_poly.entity_id
_entity_poly.type
_entity_poly.pdbx_seq_one_letter_code
_entity_poly.pdbx_strand_id
1 'polypeptide(L)'
;MRKVSTIHTISGIVLTFGLIISSLVYIPSLVTTAAAEETSPTHTPLTAQTAHDISTGRIRLENNQIDSLLYHKPELDPNADSDGDGLKNSEELYTYVKNGRTYYGYNSHPLIKDTDGDGLDDKTDENPRRWDISPRDMALFMELVYREDGYVKEVLDYSRPLTKIYKNRNEYKLMHNELAPFWKVKETYHFGSGFDAILFE
;
A
#
# COMPACT_ATOMS: atom_id res chain seq x y z
N MET A 1 49.85 18.89 -41.67
CA MET A 1 50.65 17.69 -41.98
C MET A 1 49.74 16.47 -41.89
N ARG A 2 49.79 15.62 -42.92
CA ARG A 2 48.95 14.44 -43.15
C ARG A 2 49.80 13.20 -42.85
N LYS A 3 49.25 12.19 -42.18
CA LYS A 3 49.51 10.79 -42.54
C LYS A 3 48.35 9.89 -42.10
N VAL A 4 47.88 9.16 -43.11
CA VAL A 4 46.81 8.14 -43.15
C VAL A 4 47.49 6.79 -42.90
N SER A 5 46.84 5.82 -42.22
CA SER A 5 46.26 4.58 -42.79
C SER A 5 46.32 3.52 -41.67
N THR A 6 45.46 2.51 -41.48
CA THR A 6 44.70 1.69 -42.44
C THR A 6 43.61 0.92 -41.68
N ILE A 7 42.48 0.70 -42.34
CA ILE A 7 41.35 -0.18 -41.95
C ILE A 7 41.67 -1.62 -42.32
N HIS A 8 41.19 -2.61 -41.56
CA HIS A 8 40.86 -3.95 -42.08
C HIS A 8 39.44 -4.33 -41.66
N THR A 9 38.61 -4.49 -42.68
CA THR A 9 37.24 -5.02 -42.74
C THR A 9 37.20 -6.54 -42.59
N ILE A 10 36.12 -7.08 -42.03
CA ILE A 10 35.51 -8.34 -42.51
C ILE A 10 33.98 -8.18 -42.58
N SER A 11 33.47 -8.36 -43.81
CA SER A 11 32.17 -8.83 -44.33
C SER A 11 30.95 -8.83 -43.40
N GLY A 12 29.79 -8.26 -43.76
CA GLY A 12 28.99 -8.50 -44.99
C GLY A 12 27.92 -9.57 -44.67
N ILE A 13 26.62 -9.51 -45.00
CA ILE A 13 25.84 -8.86 -46.06
C ILE A 13 24.34 -8.89 -45.63
N VAL A 14 23.58 -7.89 -46.08
CA VAL A 14 22.11 -7.75 -46.05
C VAL A 14 21.43 -8.77 -46.96
N LEU A 15 20.25 -9.28 -46.61
CA LEU A 15 19.25 -9.67 -47.62
C LEU A 15 17.82 -9.64 -47.06
N THR A 16 16.97 -8.94 -47.81
CA THR A 16 15.54 -8.70 -47.63
C THR A 16 14.67 -9.82 -48.21
N PHE A 17 13.37 -9.73 -47.91
CA PHE A 17 12.18 -10.36 -48.53
C PHE A 17 11.74 -11.74 -48.04
N GLY A 18 10.43 -11.83 -47.76
CA GLY A 18 9.67 -13.06 -47.98
C GLY A 18 8.57 -13.34 -46.96
N LEU A 19 7.39 -12.75 -47.16
CA LEU A 19 6.13 -13.28 -46.64
C LEU A 19 5.96 -14.72 -47.16
N ILE A 20 6.01 -15.71 -46.27
CA ILE A 20 5.52 -17.07 -46.57
C ILE A 20 4.36 -17.36 -45.63
N ILE A 21 3.16 -17.27 -46.21
CA ILE A 21 1.94 -17.83 -45.65
C ILE A 21 2.10 -19.35 -45.75
N SER A 22 2.29 -20.03 -44.62
CA SER A 22 2.04 -21.47 -44.53
C SER A 22 0.80 -21.66 -43.68
N SER A 23 -0.28 -22.03 -44.36
CA SER A 23 -1.54 -22.46 -43.76
C SER A 23 -1.31 -23.77 -43.01
N LEU A 24 -1.05 -23.68 -41.71
CA LEU A 24 -1.19 -24.81 -40.80
C LEU A 24 -2.67 -25.01 -40.49
N VAL A 25 -3.22 -26.08 -41.04
CA VAL A 25 -4.52 -26.62 -40.68
C VAL A 25 -4.45 -27.04 -39.21
N TYR A 26 -4.99 -26.19 -38.33
CA TYR A 26 -5.16 -26.53 -36.93
C TYR A 26 -6.42 -27.39 -36.80
N ILE A 27 -6.22 -28.69 -36.56
CA ILE A 27 -7.29 -29.57 -36.11
C ILE A 27 -7.54 -29.21 -34.64
N PRO A 28 -8.74 -28.77 -34.23
CA PRO A 28 -8.99 -28.51 -32.83
C PRO A 28 -9.13 -29.85 -32.10
N SER A 29 -8.08 -30.25 -31.39
CA SER A 29 -8.24 -31.18 -30.27
C SER A 29 -8.99 -30.43 -29.17
N LEU A 30 -10.27 -30.75 -29.00
CA LEU A 30 -11.08 -30.38 -27.84
C LEU A 30 -10.44 -30.99 -26.59
N VAL A 31 -9.53 -30.23 -25.97
CA VAL A 31 -9.21 -30.39 -24.57
C VAL A 31 -10.01 -29.33 -23.85
N THR A 32 -11.14 -29.73 -23.28
CA THR A 32 -11.82 -28.94 -22.24
C THR A 32 -10.91 -28.91 -21.03
N THR A 33 -9.96 -27.98 -21.01
CA THR A 33 -9.40 -27.52 -19.75
C THR A 33 -10.47 -26.63 -19.15
N ALA A 34 -11.24 -27.18 -18.21
CA ALA A 34 -12.01 -26.35 -17.30
C ALA A 34 -10.99 -25.46 -16.58
N ALA A 35 -10.91 -24.19 -16.99
CA ALA A 35 -10.35 -23.17 -16.12
C ALA A 35 -11.23 -23.20 -14.87
N ALA A 36 -10.69 -23.71 -13.76
CA ALA A 36 -11.31 -23.50 -12.48
C ALA A 36 -11.38 -21.98 -12.30
N GLU A 37 -12.59 -21.42 -12.38
CA GLU A 37 -12.83 -20.09 -11.87
C GLU A 37 -12.34 -20.10 -10.42
N GLU A 38 -11.27 -19.36 -10.12
CA GLU A 38 -10.95 -19.04 -8.74
C GLU A 38 -12.11 -18.18 -8.24
N THR A 39 -13.13 -18.82 -7.67
CA THR A 39 -14.19 -18.12 -6.98
C THR A 39 -13.56 -17.42 -5.79
N SER A 40 -13.50 -16.08 -5.82
CA SER A 40 -13.09 -15.30 -4.66
C SER A 40 -13.84 -15.81 -3.43
N PRO A 41 -13.14 -16.06 -2.31
CA PRO A 41 -13.76 -16.66 -1.15
C PRO A 41 -14.91 -15.78 -0.67
N THR A 42 -16.06 -16.38 -0.39
CA THR A 42 -17.23 -15.63 0.09
C THR A 42 -16.92 -15.02 1.44
N HIS A 43 -17.01 -13.68 1.53
CA HIS A 43 -16.85 -12.95 2.78
C HIS A 43 -18.11 -13.08 3.63
N THR A 44 -17.94 -13.36 4.91
CA THR A 44 -18.98 -13.43 5.93
C THR A 44 -18.74 -12.30 6.93
N PRO A 45 -19.72 -11.39 7.15
CA PRO A 45 -19.60 -10.33 8.15
C PRO A 45 -19.20 -10.85 9.54
N LEU A 46 -18.59 -9.99 10.35
CA LEU A 46 -18.25 -10.33 11.74
C LEU A 46 -19.49 -10.79 12.51
N THR A 47 -19.32 -11.83 13.33
CA THR A 47 -20.32 -12.34 14.28
C THR A 47 -19.71 -12.40 15.67
N ALA A 48 -20.52 -12.46 16.73
CA ALA A 48 -20.01 -12.51 18.10
C ALA A 48 -19.05 -13.70 18.32
N GLN A 49 -19.38 -14.87 17.76
CA GLN A 49 -18.51 -16.05 17.84
C GLN A 49 -17.17 -15.83 17.12
N THR A 50 -17.20 -15.24 15.91
CA THR A 50 -15.96 -14.97 15.17
C THR A 50 -15.14 -13.86 15.82
N ALA A 51 -15.77 -12.84 16.42
CA ALA A 51 -15.09 -11.82 17.20
C ALA A 51 -14.35 -12.41 18.42
N HIS A 52 -14.99 -13.32 19.16
CA HIS A 52 -14.34 -14.09 20.23
C HIS A 52 -13.18 -14.95 19.70
N ASP A 53 -13.37 -15.63 18.57
CA ASP A 53 -12.32 -16.47 17.99
C ASP A 53 -11.13 -15.65 17.46
N ILE A 54 -11.35 -14.41 17.03
CA ILE A 54 -10.29 -13.47 16.65
C ILE A 54 -9.54 -12.97 17.89
N SER A 55 -10.26 -12.55 18.94
CA SER A 55 -9.63 -12.03 20.17
C SER A 55 -8.77 -13.07 20.88
N THR A 56 -9.17 -14.35 20.82
CA THR A 56 -8.41 -15.49 21.34
C THR A 56 -7.33 -16.00 20.37
N GLY A 57 -7.29 -15.50 19.13
CA GLY A 57 -6.34 -15.89 18.10
C GLY A 57 -6.57 -17.29 17.51
N ARG A 58 -7.79 -17.83 17.60
CA ARG A 58 -8.25 -19.05 16.92
C ARG A 58 -8.43 -18.80 15.42
N ILE A 59 -9.00 -17.64 15.07
CA ILE A 59 -8.99 -17.09 13.70
C ILE A 59 -7.86 -16.07 13.63
N ARG A 60 -7.13 -16.09 12.51
CA ARG A 60 -5.94 -15.26 12.27
C ARG A 60 -6.02 -14.64 10.88
N LEU A 61 -5.15 -13.68 10.61
CA LEU A 61 -4.87 -13.28 9.24
C LEU A 61 -4.23 -14.44 8.48
N GLU A 62 -4.17 -14.33 7.15
CA GLU A 62 -3.32 -15.22 6.36
C GLU A 62 -1.87 -15.16 6.87
N ASN A 63 -1.08 -16.18 6.53
CA ASN A 63 0.29 -16.33 7.02
C ASN A 63 0.43 -16.42 8.56
N ASN A 64 -0.67 -16.72 9.26
CA ASN A 64 -0.70 -16.89 10.72
C ASN A 64 -0.39 -15.61 11.51
N GLN A 65 -0.51 -14.45 10.86
CA GLN A 65 -0.33 -13.14 11.48
C GLN A 65 -1.50 -12.82 12.43
N ILE A 66 -1.21 -11.96 13.41
CA ILE A 66 -2.21 -11.46 14.36
C ILE A 66 -2.13 -9.94 14.42
N ASP A 67 -3.28 -9.32 14.50
CA ASP A 67 -3.41 -7.93 14.86
C ASP A 67 -3.32 -7.76 16.38
N SER A 68 -2.36 -6.94 16.83
CA SER A 68 -2.14 -6.65 18.25
C SER A 68 -3.26 -5.81 18.88
N LEU A 69 -4.06 -5.11 18.08
CA LEU A 69 -5.22 -4.35 18.54
C LEU A 69 -6.45 -5.22 18.77
N LEU A 70 -6.47 -6.46 18.27
CA LEU A 70 -7.56 -7.40 18.48
C LEU A 70 -7.16 -8.57 19.40
N TYR A 71 -5.92 -9.02 19.31
CA TYR A 71 -5.45 -10.19 20.06
C TYR A 71 -5.32 -9.91 21.56
N HIS A 72 -5.92 -10.77 22.40
CA HIS A 72 -6.00 -10.60 23.86
C HIS A 72 -6.65 -9.29 24.30
N LYS A 73 -7.50 -8.71 23.44
CA LYS A 73 -8.34 -7.56 23.75
C LYS A 73 -9.78 -8.01 23.98
N PRO A 74 -10.66 -7.14 24.54
CA PRO A 74 -12.09 -7.40 24.55
C PRO A 74 -12.58 -7.73 23.14
N GLU A 75 -13.49 -8.71 23.04
CA GLU A 75 -14.11 -9.04 21.77
C GLU A 75 -14.93 -7.87 21.24
N LEU A 76 -14.89 -7.67 19.93
CA LEU A 76 -15.68 -6.63 19.26
C LEU A 76 -17.16 -7.03 19.25
N ASP A 77 -18.05 -6.11 19.60
CA ASP A 77 -19.48 -6.26 19.34
C ASP A 77 -19.73 -6.01 17.83
N PRO A 78 -20.22 -6.98 17.05
CA PRO A 78 -20.44 -6.80 15.62
C PRO A 78 -21.37 -5.64 15.24
N ASN A 79 -22.25 -5.20 16.15
CA ASN A 79 -23.20 -4.11 15.91
C ASN A 79 -22.75 -2.75 16.45
N ALA A 80 -21.64 -2.71 17.19
CA ALA A 80 -21.07 -1.46 17.67
C ALA A 80 -20.21 -0.81 16.59
N ASP A 81 -20.10 0.51 16.69
CA ASP A 81 -19.16 1.38 15.99
C ASP A 81 -18.10 1.76 17.02
N SER A 82 -16.90 1.18 16.92
CA SER A 82 -15.94 1.19 18.03
C SER A 82 -14.92 2.33 17.95
N ASP A 83 -14.71 2.90 16.76
CA ASP A 83 -13.87 4.09 16.54
C ASP A 83 -14.68 5.36 16.24
N GLY A 84 -16.00 5.25 16.05
CA GLY A 84 -16.91 6.38 15.92
C GLY A 84 -16.91 7.01 14.53
N ASP A 85 -16.55 6.24 13.49
CA ASP A 85 -16.56 6.67 12.10
C ASP A 85 -17.96 6.53 11.44
N GLY A 86 -18.87 5.81 12.10
CA GLY A 86 -20.23 5.57 11.66
C GLY A 86 -20.42 4.27 10.85
N LEU A 87 -19.45 3.36 10.83
CA LEU A 87 -19.54 1.98 10.38
C LEU A 87 -19.61 1.04 11.58
N LYS A 88 -20.29 -0.09 11.41
CA LYS A 88 -20.26 -1.15 12.43
C LYS A 88 -19.03 -2.02 12.23
N ASN A 89 -18.53 -2.59 13.32
CA ASN A 89 -17.45 -3.57 13.29
C ASN A 89 -17.69 -4.74 12.30
N SER A 90 -18.95 -5.11 12.02
CA SER A 90 -19.30 -6.15 11.04
C SER A 90 -19.29 -5.71 9.57
N GLU A 91 -19.32 -4.41 9.30
CA GLU A 91 -19.15 -3.81 7.98
C GLU A 91 -17.65 -3.67 7.64
N GLU A 92 -16.82 -3.52 8.67
CA GLU A 92 -15.38 -3.27 8.56
C GLU A 92 -14.54 -4.55 8.62
N LEU A 93 -14.89 -5.48 9.50
CA LEU A 93 -14.18 -6.75 9.68
C LEU A 93 -15.04 -7.92 9.19
N TYR A 94 -14.45 -8.81 8.40
CA TYR A 94 -15.11 -10.01 7.92
C TYR A 94 -14.26 -11.26 8.10
N THR A 95 -14.89 -12.41 7.94
CA THR A 95 -14.23 -13.71 7.88
C THR A 95 -14.47 -14.39 6.55
N TYR A 96 -13.57 -15.29 6.17
CA TYR A 96 -13.70 -16.09 4.96
C TYR A 96 -12.96 -17.42 5.12
N VAL A 97 -13.32 -18.41 4.32
CA VAL A 97 -12.69 -19.73 4.34
C VAL A 97 -11.82 -19.91 3.11
N LYS A 98 -10.56 -20.30 3.34
CA LYS A 98 -9.60 -20.63 2.30
C LYS A 98 -8.86 -21.91 2.69
N ASN A 99 -8.85 -22.89 1.79
CA ASN A 99 -8.24 -24.21 2.03
C ASN A 99 -8.73 -24.90 3.33
N GLY A 100 -10.03 -24.76 3.64
CA GLY A 100 -10.64 -25.38 4.83
C GLY A 100 -10.31 -24.70 6.16
N ARG A 101 -9.59 -23.57 6.16
CA ARG A 101 -9.32 -22.75 7.35
C ARG A 101 -10.03 -21.39 7.24
N THR A 102 -10.60 -20.95 8.36
CA THR A 102 -11.19 -19.62 8.49
C THR A 102 -10.11 -18.59 8.82
N TYR A 103 -10.13 -17.47 8.09
CA TYR A 103 -9.31 -16.30 8.32
C TYR A 103 -10.22 -15.09 8.52
N TYR A 104 -9.67 -14.00 9.05
CA TYR A 104 -10.32 -12.70 9.00
C TYR A 104 -9.61 -11.78 8.00
N GLY A 105 -10.33 -10.78 7.53
CA GLY A 105 -9.85 -9.73 6.65
C GLY A 105 -10.65 -8.45 6.88
N TYR A 106 -10.11 -7.34 6.39
CA TYR A 106 -10.66 -6.00 6.64
C TYR A 106 -11.30 -5.45 5.37
N ASN A 107 -12.29 -4.60 5.50
CA ASN A 107 -12.67 -3.56 4.55
C ASN A 107 -12.02 -2.24 5.00
N SER A 108 -12.06 -1.99 6.30
CA SER A 108 -11.34 -0.99 7.10
C SER A 108 -11.04 -1.60 8.48
N HIS A 109 -10.29 -0.91 9.35
CA HIS A 109 -9.93 -1.39 10.68
C HIS A 109 -10.90 -0.86 11.75
N PRO A 110 -11.63 -1.74 12.48
CA PRO A 110 -12.76 -1.37 13.35
C PRO A 110 -12.41 -0.62 14.66
N LEU A 111 -11.18 -0.12 14.78
CA LEU A 111 -10.69 0.62 15.96
C LEU A 111 -9.83 1.82 15.53
N ILE A 112 -9.80 2.14 14.23
CA ILE A 112 -8.99 3.18 13.64
C ILE A 112 -9.85 3.88 12.61
N LYS A 113 -10.36 5.05 12.99
CA LYS A 113 -11.31 5.86 12.23
C LYS A 113 -10.89 6.19 10.78
N ASP A 114 -9.59 6.27 10.56
CA ASP A 114 -8.93 6.54 9.28
C ASP A 114 -7.82 5.50 9.15
N THR A 115 -8.16 4.38 8.51
CA THR A 115 -7.36 3.14 8.56
C THR A 115 -6.04 3.27 7.81
N ASP A 116 -6.00 4.03 6.73
CA ASP A 116 -4.77 4.25 5.98
C ASP A 116 -4.05 5.56 6.31
N GLY A 117 -4.70 6.49 7.00
CA GLY A 117 -4.12 7.69 7.58
C GLY A 117 -4.15 8.92 6.67
N ASP A 118 -4.82 8.88 5.53
CA ASP A 118 -4.79 9.96 4.54
C ASP A 118 -5.63 11.21 4.90
N GLY A 119 -6.33 11.15 6.04
CA GLY A 119 -7.11 12.23 6.61
C GLY A 119 -8.60 12.18 6.24
N LEU A 120 -9.06 11.10 5.62
CA LEU A 120 -10.48 10.80 5.43
C LEU A 120 -10.92 9.67 6.38
N ASP A 121 -12.11 9.81 6.97
CA ASP A 121 -12.66 8.72 7.77
C ASP A 121 -13.12 7.58 6.85
N ASP A 122 -12.97 6.32 7.30
CA ASP A 122 -13.18 5.11 6.49
C ASP A 122 -14.57 5.06 5.82
N LYS A 123 -15.62 5.51 6.52
CA LYS A 123 -16.97 5.65 5.96
C LYS A 123 -17.07 6.55 4.72
N THR A 124 -16.27 7.59 4.66
CA THR A 124 -16.29 8.61 3.60
C THR A 124 -15.22 8.40 2.54
N ASP A 125 -14.30 7.48 2.80
CA ASP A 125 -13.22 7.15 1.89
C ASP A 125 -13.65 6.06 0.88
N GLU A 126 -13.29 6.29 -0.38
CA GLU A 126 -13.50 5.32 -1.45
C GLU A 126 -12.50 4.17 -1.37
N ASN A 127 -11.31 4.39 -0.80
CA ASN A 127 -10.26 3.39 -0.66
C ASN A 127 -9.66 3.30 0.77
N PRO A 128 -10.43 2.90 1.82
CA PRO A 128 -10.05 2.96 3.25
C PRO A 128 -8.80 2.17 3.71
N ARG A 129 -8.05 1.58 2.79
CA ARG A 129 -6.84 0.80 3.09
C ARG A 129 -5.68 1.16 2.19
N ARG A 130 -5.81 2.26 1.45
CA ARG A 130 -4.83 2.73 0.50
C ARG A 130 -4.90 4.25 0.50
N TRP A 131 -3.85 4.81 1.08
CA TRP A 131 -3.59 6.24 1.06
C TRP A 131 -3.73 6.83 -0.35
N ASP A 132 -4.76 7.67 -0.53
CA ASP A 132 -4.99 8.39 -1.78
C ASP A 132 -4.40 9.81 -1.68
N ILE A 133 -3.26 10.03 -2.35
CA ILE A 133 -2.51 11.30 -2.27
C ILE A 133 -3.39 12.49 -2.70
N SER A 134 -3.71 13.33 -1.73
CA SER A 134 -4.54 14.51 -1.91
C SER A 134 -3.71 15.79 -2.15
N PRO A 135 -4.33 16.90 -2.61
CA PRO A 135 -3.65 18.19 -2.65
C PRO A 135 -3.14 18.68 -1.29
N ARG A 136 -3.78 18.25 -0.18
CA ARG A 136 -3.32 18.54 1.18
C ARG A 136 -1.99 17.85 1.44
N ASP A 137 -1.88 16.56 1.14
CA ASP A 137 -0.65 15.79 1.32
C ASP A 137 0.49 16.36 0.51
N MET A 138 0.23 16.71 -0.75
CA MET A 138 1.21 17.35 -1.62
C MET A 138 1.73 18.67 -1.03
N ALA A 139 0.87 19.48 -0.40
CA ALA A 139 1.29 20.70 0.27
C ALA A 139 2.14 20.42 1.52
N LEU A 140 1.79 19.39 2.30
CA LEU A 140 2.55 18.97 3.48
C LEU A 140 3.95 18.44 3.09
N PHE A 141 4.02 17.52 2.13
CA PHE A 141 5.30 17.02 1.61
C PHE A 141 6.14 18.13 0.98
N MET A 142 5.53 19.04 0.21
CA MET A 142 6.27 20.17 -0.36
C MET A 142 6.84 21.08 0.74
N GLU A 143 6.12 21.32 1.83
CA GLU A 143 6.66 22.08 2.97
C GLU A 143 7.83 21.39 3.67
N LEU A 144 7.80 20.04 3.76
CA LEU A 144 8.93 19.26 4.29
C LEU A 144 10.16 19.39 3.38
N VAL A 145 9.98 19.29 2.06
CA VAL A 145 11.10 19.36 1.09
C VAL A 145 11.86 20.69 1.15
N TYR A 146 11.25 21.77 1.62
CA TYR A 146 11.94 23.05 1.84
C TYR A 146 12.73 23.13 3.17
N ARG A 147 12.82 22.04 3.96
CA ARG A 147 13.56 21.99 5.23
C ARG A 147 14.86 21.23 5.08
N GLU A 148 15.74 21.43 6.05
CA GLU A 148 16.97 20.66 6.17
C GLU A 148 16.65 19.18 6.40
N ASP A 149 17.37 18.28 5.74
CA ASP A 149 17.21 16.83 5.82
C ASP A 149 17.07 16.28 7.24
N GLY A 150 17.91 16.77 8.16
CA GLY A 150 17.88 16.35 9.55
C GLY A 150 16.54 16.68 10.22
N TYR A 151 15.96 17.83 9.87
CA TYR A 151 14.68 18.25 10.41
C TYR A 151 13.51 17.49 9.77
N VAL A 152 13.56 17.21 8.46
CA VAL A 152 12.54 16.37 7.81
C VAL A 152 12.48 14.99 8.46
N LYS A 153 13.64 14.38 8.72
CA LYS A 153 13.73 13.08 9.42
C LYS A 153 13.21 13.17 10.86
N GLU A 154 13.44 14.28 11.56
CA GLU A 154 12.90 14.50 12.91
C GLU A 154 11.36 14.60 12.90
N VAL A 155 10.79 15.33 11.94
CA VAL A 155 9.32 15.45 11.80
C VAL A 155 8.69 14.09 11.48
N LEU A 156 9.32 13.30 10.61
CA LEU A 156 8.84 11.97 10.20
C LEU A 156 9.29 10.82 11.13
N ASP A 157 9.83 11.10 12.32
CA ASP A 157 10.20 10.07 13.30
C ASP A 157 9.11 9.93 14.39
N TYR A 158 8.08 9.12 14.14
CA TYR A 158 7.00 8.88 15.11
C TYR A 158 7.45 8.14 16.38
N SER A 159 8.68 7.60 16.42
CA SER A 159 9.18 6.89 17.61
C SER A 159 9.51 7.83 18.78
N ARG A 160 9.57 9.14 18.52
CA ARG A 160 9.94 10.17 19.50
C ARG A 160 9.04 11.39 19.36
N PRO A 161 8.67 12.07 20.45
CA PRO A 161 7.92 13.32 20.35
C PRO A 161 8.69 14.39 19.57
N LEU A 162 8.02 15.09 18.66
CA LEU A 162 8.58 16.27 18.00
C LEU A 162 8.71 17.44 19.00
N THR A 163 9.96 17.77 19.35
CA THR A 163 10.26 18.84 20.32
C THR A 163 10.59 20.16 19.66
N LYS A 164 11.23 20.15 18.48
CA LYS A 164 11.58 21.35 17.73
C LYS A 164 10.50 21.64 16.69
N ILE A 165 9.80 22.75 16.87
CA ILE A 165 8.72 23.16 15.95
C ILE A 165 9.18 24.38 15.15
N TYR A 166 9.39 24.19 13.85
CA TYR A 166 9.88 25.25 12.98
C TYR A 166 8.91 26.43 13.00
N LYS A 167 9.42 27.58 13.48
CA LYS A 167 8.65 28.83 13.62
C LYS A 167 7.33 28.68 14.39
N ASN A 168 7.22 27.70 15.31
CA ASN A 168 6.00 27.39 16.05
C ASN A 168 4.76 27.11 15.17
N ARG A 169 4.98 26.67 13.92
CA ARG A 169 3.91 26.30 12.98
C ARG A 169 3.30 24.95 13.36
N ASN A 170 1.98 24.91 13.55
CA ASN A 170 1.28 23.71 14.00
C ASN A 170 1.26 22.60 12.93
N GLU A 171 1.47 22.96 11.66
CA GLU A 171 1.56 22.05 10.52
C GLU A 171 2.64 20.98 10.73
N TYR A 172 3.74 21.28 11.42
CA TYR A 172 4.76 20.26 11.74
C TYR A 172 4.31 19.28 12.81
N LYS A 173 3.46 19.71 13.76
CA LYS A 173 2.84 18.77 14.71
C LYS A 173 1.86 17.87 13.98
N LEU A 174 1.09 18.44 13.05
CA LEU A 174 0.15 17.71 12.21
C LEU A 174 0.89 16.66 11.37
N MET A 175 1.91 17.05 10.61
CA MET A 175 2.72 16.12 9.82
C MET A 175 3.39 15.04 10.67
N HIS A 176 3.85 15.39 11.88
CA HIS A 176 4.40 14.41 12.80
C HIS A 176 3.34 13.41 13.28
N ASN A 177 2.12 13.85 13.55
CA ASN A 177 1.08 12.96 14.08
C ASN A 177 0.43 12.11 12.97
N GLU A 178 0.28 12.66 11.76
CA GLU A 178 -0.48 12.05 10.68
C GLU A 178 0.42 11.39 9.62
N LEU A 179 1.53 12.01 9.21
CA LEU A 179 2.39 11.42 8.17
C LEU A 179 3.43 10.46 8.73
N ALA A 180 4.08 10.81 9.85
CA ALA A 180 5.22 10.05 10.39
C ALA A 180 4.94 8.56 10.73
N PRO A 181 3.71 8.14 11.11
CA PRO A 181 3.42 6.72 11.31
C PRO A 181 3.49 5.89 10.01
N PHE A 182 3.24 6.52 8.86
CA PHE A 182 3.08 5.85 7.56
C PHE A 182 4.23 6.14 6.60
N TRP A 183 4.81 7.33 6.69
CA TRP A 183 5.79 7.85 5.74
C TRP A 183 7.14 8.13 6.38
N LYS A 184 8.21 7.82 5.65
CA LYS A 184 9.59 8.12 6.01
C LYS A 184 10.37 8.65 4.81
N VAL A 185 11.50 9.28 5.09
CA VAL A 185 12.46 9.64 4.04
C VAL A 185 13.16 8.38 3.55
N LYS A 186 13.00 8.06 2.27
CA LYS A 186 13.74 6.99 1.60
C LYS A 186 15.11 7.47 1.14
N GLU A 187 15.12 8.58 0.41
CA GLU A 187 16.33 9.13 -0.19
C GLU A 187 16.20 10.65 -0.34
N THR A 188 17.32 11.37 -0.18
CA THR A 188 17.42 12.80 -0.53
C THR A 188 18.43 12.95 -1.66
N TYR A 189 18.11 13.80 -2.62
CA TYR A 189 18.99 14.18 -3.72
C TYR A 189 19.33 15.66 -3.63
N HIS A 190 20.63 15.97 -3.66
CA HIS A 190 21.12 17.34 -3.81
C HIS A 190 22.02 17.40 -5.03
N PHE A 191 21.65 18.20 -6.02
CA PHE A 191 22.45 18.41 -7.22
C PHE A 191 22.93 19.86 -7.26
N GLY A 192 24.23 20.04 -7.57
CA GLY A 192 24.84 21.37 -7.69
C GLY A 192 24.23 22.28 -8.77
N SER A 193 23.28 21.78 -9.56
CA SER A 193 22.44 22.54 -10.49
C SER A 193 21.28 23.28 -9.80
N GLY A 194 21.14 23.17 -8.47
CA GLY A 194 20.02 23.75 -7.71
C GLY A 194 18.76 22.89 -7.73
N PHE A 195 18.87 21.61 -8.12
CA PHE A 195 17.79 20.65 -8.04
C PHE A 195 17.95 19.84 -6.76
N ASP A 196 17.02 20.02 -5.84
CA ASP A 196 16.93 19.26 -4.60
C ASP A 196 15.58 18.54 -4.55
N ALA A 197 15.59 17.27 -4.15
CA ALA A 197 14.40 16.43 -4.09
C ALA A 197 14.48 15.43 -2.94
N ILE A 198 13.32 15.08 -2.38
CA ILE A 198 13.20 14.03 -1.38
C ILE A 198 12.22 12.98 -1.91
N LEU A 199 12.58 11.71 -1.78
CA LEU A 199 11.72 10.58 -2.03
C LEU A 199 11.18 10.05 -0.69
N PHE A 200 9.86 10.02 -0.56
CA PHE A 200 9.15 9.46 0.59
C PHE A 200 8.64 8.05 0.26
N GLU A 201 8.58 7.18 1.27
CA GLU A 201 7.98 5.83 1.18
C GLU A 201 7.31 5.43 2.49
#